data_AF-A0A7V3I7A4-F1
#
_entry.id   AF-A0A7V3I7A4-F1
#
_cell.length_a   1.000
_cell.length_b   1.000
_cell.length_c   1.000
_cell.angle_alpha   90.00
_cell.angle_beta   90.00
_cell.angle_gamma   90.00
#
_symmetry.space_group_name_H-M   'P 1'
#
loop_
_entity.id
_entity.type
_entity.pdbx_description
1 polymer ?
#
loop_
_entity_poly.entity_id
_entity_poly.type
_entity_poly.pdbx_seq_one_letter_code
_entity_poly.pdbx_strand_id
1 'polypeptide(L)'
;MLDIKYIRQNVDLIKAGAAKKGIECDIDRLCRVDDRRRAIQLELDQLKQQQNETGANIALYRNPKSEFYKRKLAEGYTPEQLKAESEKLVERMAAIKVRVKELEDEQKSVLEEFNA
;
A
#
# COMPACT_ATOMS: atom_id res chain seq x y z
N MET A 1 -1.25 -23.30 -18.60
CA MET A 1 -1.12 -21.86 -18.26
C MET A 1 0.26 -21.71 -17.63
N LEU A 2 1.17 -20.92 -18.22
CA LEU A 2 2.48 -20.65 -17.61
C LEU A 2 2.28 -19.70 -16.43
N ASP A 3 2.85 -20.02 -15.28
CA ASP A 3 2.76 -19.15 -14.10
C ASP A 3 3.63 -17.91 -14.31
N ILE A 4 3.13 -16.72 -13.96
CA ILE A 4 3.87 -15.48 -14.14
C ILE A 4 5.19 -15.47 -13.33
N LYS A 5 5.23 -16.21 -12.21
CA LYS A 5 6.46 -16.43 -11.44
C LYS A 5 7.51 -17.18 -12.27
N TYR A 6 7.08 -18.19 -13.02
CA TYR A 6 7.97 -18.99 -13.87
C TYR A 6 8.47 -18.16 -15.05
N ILE A 7 7.59 -17.34 -15.65
CA ILE A 7 7.94 -16.41 -16.72
C ILE A 7 9.02 -15.42 -16.24
N ARG A 8 8.88 -14.85 -15.04
CA ARG A 8 9.86 -13.92 -14.46
C ARG A 8 11.21 -14.55 -14.14
N GLN A 9 11.23 -15.79 -13.65
CA GLN A 9 12.48 -16.49 -13.34
C GLN A 9 13.24 -16.95 -14.60
N ASN A 10 12.53 -17.11 -15.73
CA ASN A 10 13.07 -17.68 -16.96
C ASN A 10 12.74 -16.82 -18.18
N VAL A 11 12.80 -15.49 -18.05
CA VAL A 11 12.40 -14.54 -19.12
C VAL A 11 13.14 -14.84 -20.42
N ASP A 12 14.45 -15.04 -20.39
CA ASP A 12 15.27 -15.37 -21.56
C ASP A 12 14.88 -16.70 -22.21
N LEU A 13 14.58 -17.71 -21.40
CA LEU A 13 14.22 -19.05 -21.86
C LEU A 13 12.83 -19.04 -22.53
N ILE A 14 11.90 -18.26 -21.97
CA ILE A 14 10.56 -18.05 -22.54
C ILE A 14 10.65 -17.20 -23.82
N LYS A 15 11.46 -16.14 -23.85
CA LYS A 15 11.72 -15.32 -25.06
C LYS A 15 12.27 -16.19 -26.20
N ALA A 16 13.28 -17.01 -25.92
CA ALA A 16 13.84 -17.94 -26.90
C ALA A 16 12.83 -19.01 -27.35
N GLY A 17 12.00 -19.52 -26.44
CA GLY A 17 10.93 -20.47 -26.75
C GLY A 17 9.81 -19.87 -27.60
N ALA A 18 9.41 -18.64 -27.32
CA ALA A 18 8.40 -17.90 -28.07
C ALA A 18 8.88 -17.60 -29.50
N ALA A 19 10.13 -17.13 -29.65
CA ALA A 19 10.77 -16.91 -30.94
C ALA A 19 10.85 -18.20 -31.78
N LYS A 20 11.24 -19.32 -31.17
CA LYS A 20 11.25 -20.64 -31.84
C LYS A 20 9.87 -21.12 -32.31
N LYS A 21 8.80 -20.68 -31.63
CA LYS A 21 7.42 -21.03 -31.97
C LYS A 21 6.73 -20.00 -32.88
N GLY A 22 7.43 -18.92 -33.26
CA GLY A 22 6.84 -17.82 -34.03
C GLY A 22 5.73 -17.08 -33.29
N ILE A 23 5.74 -17.12 -31.95
CA ILE A 23 4.76 -16.42 -31.12
C ILE A 23 5.33 -15.05 -30.76
N GLU A 24 4.67 -14.01 -31.23
CA GLU A 24 4.99 -12.63 -30.85
C GLU A 24 4.37 -12.35 -29.48
N CYS A 25 5.15 -12.52 -28.42
CA CYS A 25 4.74 -12.20 -27.05
C CYS A 25 5.72 -11.20 -26.43
N ASP A 26 5.20 -10.01 -26.09
CA ASP A 26 5.92 -8.98 -25.36
C ASP A 26 6.05 -9.32 -23.87
N ILE A 27 6.91 -10.29 -23.56
CA ILE A 27 7.21 -10.74 -22.20
C ILE A 27 7.81 -9.60 -21.36
N ASP A 28 8.54 -8.69 -22.01
CA ASP A 28 9.10 -7.50 -21.37
C ASP A 28 8.01 -6.56 -20.86
N ARG A 29 7.00 -6.30 -21.71
CA ARG A 29 5.84 -5.49 -21.34
C ARG A 29 5.04 -6.16 -20.22
N LEU A 30 4.80 -7.46 -20.32
CA LEU A 30 4.11 -8.25 -19.30
C LEU A 30 4.81 -8.12 -17.94
N CYS A 31 6.14 -8.25 -17.91
CA CYS A 31 6.91 -8.12 -16.68
C CYS A 31 6.79 -6.71 -16.08
N ARG A 32 6.91 -5.66 -16.90
CA ARG A 32 6.79 -4.26 -16.44
C ARG A 32 5.43 -3.94 -15.83
N VAL A 33 4.35 -4.39 -16.47
CA VAL A 33 2.97 -4.17 -15.97
C VAL A 33 2.77 -4.91 -14.65
N ASP A 34 3.26 -6.14 -14.54
CA ASP A 34 3.21 -6.93 -13.30
C ASP A 34 4.07 -6.32 -12.18
N ASP A 35 5.25 -5.79 -12.48
CA ASP A 35 6.09 -5.07 -11.50
C ASP A 35 5.38 -3.81 -10.98
N ARG A 36 4.74 -3.03 -11.85
CA ARG A 36 3.92 -1.87 -11.44
C ARG A 36 2.77 -2.30 -10.53
N ARG A 37 2.04 -3.34 -10.92
CA ARG A 37 0.93 -3.88 -10.12
C ARG A 37 1.39 -4.29 -8.72
N ARG A 38 2.55 -4.96 -8.62
CA ARG A 38 3.13 -5.39 -7.34
C ARG A 38 3.61 -4.22 -6.49
N ALA A 39 4.24 -3.21 -7.10
CA ALA A 39 4.67 -2.01 -6.40
C ALA A 39 3.47 -1.28 -5.77
N ILE A 40 2.41 -1.06 -6.55
CA ILE A 40 1.16 -0.43 -6.05
C ILE A 40 0.54 -1.27 -4.94
N GLN A 41 0.50 -2.59 -5.10
CA GLN A 41 -0.06 -3.47 -4.08
C GLN A 41 0.74 -3.45 -2.77
N LEU A 42 2.07 -3.36 -2.85
CA LEU A 42 2.95 -3.21 -1.69
C LEU A 42 2.70 -1.86 -0.99
N GLU A 43 2.60 -0.76 -1.75
CA GLU A 43 2.33 0.58 -1.22
C GLU A 43 0.95 0.65 -0.54
N LEU A 44 -0.07 0.01 -1.14
CA LEU A 44 -1.40 -0.11 -0.55
C LEU A 44 -1.39 -0.86 0.78
N ASP A 45 -0.66 -1.96 0.88
CA ASP A 45 -0.55 -2.75 2.10
C ASP A 45 0.12 -1.93 3.22
N GLN A 46 1.22 -1.24 2.89
CA GLN A 46 1.91 -0.33 3.80
C GLN A 46 1.00 0.80 4.30
N LEU A 47 0.24 1.44 3.41
CA LEU A 47 -0.68 2.51 3.79
C LEU A 47 -1.85 2.00 4.64
N LYS A 48 -2.37 0.80 4.36
CA LYS A 48 -3.40 0.15 5.21
C LYS A 48 -2.85 -0.16 6.59
N GLN A 49 -1.62 -0.64 6.69
CA GLN A 49 -0.94 -0.84 7.97
C GLN A 49 -0.79 0.48 8.74
N GLN A 50 -0.26 1.52 8.08
CA GLN A 50 -0.10 2.85 8.68
C GLN A 50 -1.45 3.43 9.13
N GLN A 51 -2.53 3.22 8.38
CA GLN A 51 -3.88 3.64 8.75
C GLN A 51 -4.34 2.96 10.05
N ASN A 52 -4.14 1.65 10.17
CA ASN A 52 -4.51 0.90 11.37
C ASN A 52 -3.70 1.33 12.59
N GLU A 53 -2.38 1.49 12.43
CA GLU A 53 -1.48 1.98 13.48
C GLU A 53 -1.86 3.40 13.92
N THR A 54 -2.13 4.29 12.97
CA THR A 54 -2.58 5.66 13.25
C THR A 54 -3.93 5.67 13.98
N GLY A 55 -4.87 4.81 13.57
CA GLY A 55 -6.15 4.63 14.24
C GLY A 55 -6.01 4.16 15.69
N ALA A 56 -5.14 3.18 15.93
CA ALA A 56 -4.82 2.70 17.28
C ALA A 56 -4.20 3.81 18.14
N ASN A 57 -3.29 4.59 17.57
CA ASN A 57 -2.69 5.74 18.24
C ASN A 57 -3.77 6.78 18.62
N ILE A 58 -4.64 7.18 17.69
CA ILE A 58 -5.74 8.13 17.98
C ILE A 58 -6.58 7.64 19.17
N ALA A 59 -6.89 6.34 19.23
CA ALA A 59 -7.63 5.76 20.35
C ALA A 59 -6.88 5.89 21.68
N LEU A 60 -5.55 5.73 21.69
CA LEU A 60 -4.72 5.94 22.89
C LEU A 60 -4.70 7.39 23.37
N TYR A 61 -4.66 8.37 22.44
CA TYR A 61 -4.70 9.80 22.77
C TYR A 61 -6.08 10.30 23.20
N ARG A 62 -7.17 9.65 22.76
CA ARG A 62 -8.54 10.04 23.14
C ARG A 62 -9.08 9.29 24.35
N ASN A 63 -8.47 8.18 24.75
CA ASN A 63 -8.97 7.35 25.85
C ASN A 63 -8.37 7.80 27.19
N PRO A 64 -9.13 8.47 28.09
CA PRO A 64 -8.62 8.93 29.37
C PRO A 64 -8.25 7.80 30.34
N LYS A 65 -8.71 6.57 30.08
CA LYS A 65 -8.37 5.39 30.88
C LYS A 65 -7.08 4.70 30.42
N SER A 66 -6.54 5.07 29.26
CA SER A 66 -5.29 4.50 28.75
C SER A 66 -4.08 4.93 29.58
N GLU A 67 -3.17 4.00 29.86
CA GLU A 67 -1.90 4.29 30.53
C GLU A 67 -1.07 5.34 29.77
N PHE A 68 -1.19 5.36 28.44
CA PHE A 68 -0.56 6.37 27.60
C PHE A 68 -1.10 7.79 27.89
N TYR A 69 -2.42 7.92 27.99
CA TYR A 69 -3.08 9.20 28.28
C TYR A 69 -2.70 9.70 29.68
N LYS A 70 -2.74 8.82 30.69
CA LYS A 70 -2.35 9.16 32.07
C LYS A 70 -0.89 9.58 32.16
N ARG A 71 0.01 8.87 31.46
CA ARG A 71 1.43 9.21 31.43
C ARG A 71 1.68 10.57 30.80
N LYS A 72 1.00 10.89 29.69
CA LYS A 72 1.11 12.20 29.06
C LYS A 72 0.56 13.32 29.95
N LEU A 73 -0.56 13.08 30.62
CA LEU A 73 -1.11 14.02 31.59
C LEU A 73 -0.13 14.24 32.78
N ALA A 74 0.53 13.18 33.24
CA ALA A 74 1.56 13.25 34.28
C ALA A 74 2.86 13.93 33.82
N GLU A 75 3.20 13.84 32.53
CA GLU A 75 4.30 14.59 31.90
C GLU A 75 3.99 16.09 31.73
N GLY A 76 2.81 16.56 32.12
CA GLY A 76 2.41 17.96 32.08
C GLY A 76 1.69 18.39 30.79
N TYR A 77 1.29 17.45 29.94
CA TYR A 77 0.45 17.77 28.77
C TYR A 77 -0.98 18.10 29.22
N THR A 78 -1.58 19.11 28.60
CA THR A 78 -2.99 19.45 28.83
C THR A 78 -3.93 18.55 28.01
N PRO A 79 -5.19 18.34 28.45
CA PRO A 79 -6.18 17.62 27.66
C PRO A 79 -6.41 18.25 26.27
N GLU A 80 -6.20 19.56 26.13
CA GLU A 80 -6.29 20.29 24.86
C GLU A 80 -5.13 19.92 23.92
N GLN A 81 -3.91 19.79 24.42
CA GLN A 81 -2.76 19.35 23.64
C GLN A 81 -2.91 17.89 23.17
N LEU A 82 -3.41 17.02 24.04
CA LEU A 82 -3.70 15.62 23.71
C LEU A 82 -4.77 15.52 22.61
N LYS A 83 -5.80 16.37 22.69
CA LYS A 83 -6.82 16.47 21.65
C LYS A 83 -6.24 16.98 20.34
N ALA A 84 -5.40 18.03 20.37
CA ALA A 84 -4.73 18.56 19.18
C ALA A 84 -3.81 17.52 18.51
N GLU A 85 -3.05 16.74 19.27
CA GLU A 85 -2.25 15.63 18.74
C GLU A 85 -3.13 14.55 18.11
N SER A 86 -4.27 14.22 18.75
CA SER A 86 -5.25 13.29 18.16
C SER A 86 -5.84 13.81 16.84
N GLU A 87 -6.07 15.12 16.72
CA GLU A 87 -6.58 15.75 15.50
C GLU A 87 -5.55 15.73 14.37
N LYS A 88 -4.26 15.99 14.67
CA LYS A 88 -3.18 15.82 13.68
C LYS A 88 -3.08 14.39 13.16
N LEU A 89 -3.27 13.40 14.03
CA LEU A 89 -3.29 11.99 13.64
C LEU A 89 -4.52 11.67 12.77
N VAL A 90 -5.68 12.25 13.07
CA VAL A 90 -6.88 12.13 12.23
C VAL A 90 -6.66 12.74 10.85
N GLU A 91 -5.99 13.90 10.77
CA GLU A 91 -5.66 14.55 9.50
C GLU A 91 -4.69 13.71 8.66
N ARG A 92 -3.66 13.13 9.29
CA ARG A 92 -2.79 12.13 8.64
C ARG A 92 -3.57 10.92 8.16
N MET A 93 -4.50 10.40 8.96
CA MET A 93 -5.35 9.28 8.57
C MET A 93 -6.22 9.63 7.35
N ALA A 94 -6.73 10.87 7.27
CA ALA A 94 -7.47 11.35 6.11
C ALA A 94 -6.58 11.43 4.86
N ALA A 95 -5.35 11.94 4.98
CA ALA A 95 -4.38 11.96 3.89
C ALA A 95 -4.03 10.55 3.39
N ILE A 96 -3.82 9.60 4.32
CA ILE A 96 -3.58 8.19 3.98
C ILE A 96 -4.78 7.60 3.21
N LYS A 97 -6.02 7.91 3.63
CA LYS A 97 -7.23 7.45 2.90
C LYS A 97 -7.30 7.98 1.48
N VAL A 98 -6.94 9.25 1.26
CA VAL A 98 -6.89 9.83 -0.08
C VAL A 98 -5.85 9.09 -0.93
N ARG A 99 -4.64 8.90 -0.40
CA ARG A 99 -3.57 8.19 -1.10
C ARG A 99 -3.91 6.75 -1.42
N VAL A 100 -4.56 6.04 -0.48
CA VAL A 100 -5.07 4.68 -0.70
C VAL A 100 -6.04 4.65 -1.87
N LYS A 101 -6.99 5.60 -1.92
CA LYS A 101 -7.96 5.67 -3.01
C LYS A 101 -7.28 5.92 -4.36
N GLU A 102 -6.35 6.86 -4.43
CA GLU A 102 -5.56 7.13 -5.65
C GLU A 102 -4.82 5.88 -6.14
N LEU A 103 -4.19 5.14 -5.22
CA LEU A 103 -3.48 3.91 -5.56
C LEU A 103 -4.43 2.76 -5.93
N GLU A 104 -5.63 2.69 -5.36
CA GLU A 104 -6.66 1.72 -5.77
C GLU A 104 -7.16 2.02 -7.19
N ASP A 105 -7.34 3.30 -7.55
CA ASP A 105 -7.67 3.72 -8.91
C ASP A 105 -6.53 3.38 -9.89
N GLU A 106 -5.27 3.67 -9.53
CA GLU A 106 -4.10 3.31 -10.34
C GLU A 106 -3.95 1.80 -10.50
N GLN A 107 -4.15 1.03 -9.42
CA GLN A 107 -4.15 -0.43 -9.45
C GLN A 107 -5.18 -0.96 -10.44
N LYS A 108 -6.38 -0.38 -10.46
CA LYS A 108 -7.45 -0.78 -11.38
C LYS A 108 -7.04 -0.55 -12.83
N SER A 109 -6.49 0.62 -13.15
CA SER A 109 -5.99 0.91 -14.51
C SER A 109 -4.88 -0.04 -14.94
N VAL A 110 -3.92 -0.36 -14.07
CA VAL A 110 -2.84 -1.32 -14.36
C VAL A 110 -3.40 -2.74 -14.54
N LEU A 111 -4.43 -3.11 -13.78
CA LEU A 111 -5.08 -4.41 -13.92
C LEU A 111 -5.87 -4.53 -15.24
N GLU A 112 -6.49 -3.45 -15.69
CA GLU A 112 -7.12 -3.36 -17.00
C GLU A 112 -6.08 -3.47 -18.12
N GLU A 113 -4.93 -2.79 -18.01
CA GLU A 113 -3.84 -2.92 -18.98
C GLU A 113 -3.24 -4.34 -19.01
N PHE A 114 -3.20 -5.04 -17.86
CA PHE A 114 -2.68 -6.40 -17.80
C PHE A 114 -3.61 -7.44 -18.46
N ASN A 115 -4.93 -7.19 -18.44
CA ASN A 115 -5.93 -8.10 -18.98
C ASN A 115 -6.33 -7.80 -20.45
N ALA A 116 -5.87 -6.67 -20.99
CA ALA A 116 -6.09 -6.24 -22.37
C ALA A 116 -5.03 -6.81 -23.33
#